data_AF-A0AA40VVU7-F1
#
_entry.id   AF-A0AA40VVU7-F1
#
_cell.length_a   1.000
_cell.length_b   1.000
_cell.length_c   1.000
_cell.angle_alpha   90.00
_cell.angle_beta   90.00
_cell.angle_gamma   90.00
#
_symmetry.space_group_name_H-M   'P 1'
#
loop_
_entity.id
_entity.type
_entity.pdbx_description
1 polymer ?
#
loop_
_entity_poly.entity_id
_entity_poly.type
_entity_poly.pdbx_seq_one_letter_code
_entity_poly.pdbx_strand_id
1 'polypeptide(L)'
;MDATEQLAQEAKQQSFDQRSVDIFESVYQDAGVTSIKNMNINDSDRILSVLAQEQATPEFIRGFLAHGWQQGIPVEVVQHILNSDQDGDGRTLAQELFTDGSDPFEPDQPQRQFRSGRTKELEL
;
A
#
# COMPACT_ATOMS: atom_id res chain seq x y z
N MET A 1 2.15 16.57 5.36
CA MET A 1 2.72 15.50 6.20
C MET A 1 3.22 14.46 5.24
N ASP A 2 4.50 14.08 5.32
CA ASP A 2 5.08 13.12 4.39
C ASP A 2 4.53 11.70 4.63
N ALA A 3 4.46 10.86 3.60
CA ALA A 3 3.90 9.51 3.72
C ALA A 3 4.68 8.65 4.73
N THR A 4 6.00 8.83 4.81
CA THR A 4 6.83 8.15 5.82
C THR A 4 6.54 8.64 7.23
N GLU A 5 6.24 9.93 7.42
CA GLU A 5 5.85 10.48 8.72
C GLU A 5 4.48 9.95 9.16
N GLN A 6 3.52 9.81 8.23
CA GLN A 6 2.21 9.22 8.50
C GLN A 6 2.36 7.76 8.94
N LEU A 7 3.14 6.96 8.20
CA LEU A 7 3.44 5.58 8.57
C LEU A 7 4.13 5.51 9.94
N ALA A 8 5.11 6.36 10.20
CA ALA A 8 5.80 6.39 11.49
C ALA A 8 4.87 6.75 12.66
N GLN A 9 3.88 7.62 12.44
CA GLN A 9 2.87 7.96 13.44
C GLN A 9 1.89 6.80 13.67
N GLU A 10 1.47 6.11 12.60
CA GLU A 10 0.61 4.94 12.69
C GLU A 10 1.31 3.77 13.41
N ALA A 11 2.56 3.50 13.05
CA ALA A 11 3.40 2.50 13.69
C ALA A 11 3.56 2.72 15.20
N LYS A 12 3.50 3.96 15.70
CA LYS A 12 3.53 4.22 17.15
C LYS A 12 2.23 3.85 17.88
N GLN A 13 1.12 3.82 17.15
CA GLN A 13 -0.21 3.57 17.72
C GLN A 13 -0.60 2.10 17.61
N GLN A 14 0.03 1.34 16.70
CA GLN A 14 -0.27 -0.06 16.49
C GLN A 14 0.53 -0.98 17.43
N SER A 15 -0.19 -1.96 17.99
CA SER A 15 0.38 -3.11 18.67
C SER A 15 -0.11 -4.37 17.97
N PHE A 16 0.82 -5.24 17.57
CA PHE A 16 0.49 -6.48 16.87
C PHE A 16 0.51 -7.65 17.82
N ASP A 17 -0.46 -8.55 17.69
CA ASP A 17 -0.40 -9.85 18.37
C ASP A 17 0.54 -10.80 17.64
N GLN A 18 0.90 -11.92 18.28
CA GLN A 18 1.84 -12.87 17.71
C GLN A 18 1.33 -13.44 16.38
N ARG A 19 0.02 -13.68 16.26
CA ARG A 19 -0.56 -14.20 15.01
C ARG A 19 -0.34 -13.23 13.84
N SER A 20 -0.52 -11.94 14.07
CA SER A 20 -0.32 -10.91 13.05
C SER A 20 1.16 -10.85 12.66
N VAL A 21 2.06 -10.91 13.64
CA VAL A 21 3.51 -10.97 13.41
C VAL A 21 3.90 -12.19 12.58
N ASP A 22 3.37 -13.37 12.91
CA ASP A 22 3.66 -14.61 12.16
C ASP A 22 3.23 -14.50 10.69
N ILE A 23 2.10 -13.85 10.41
CA ILE A 23 1.63 -13.60 9.04
C ILE A 23 2.51 -12.56 8.33
N PHE A 24 2.97 -11.52 9.01
CA PHE A 24 3.90 -10.57 8.40
C PHE A 24 5.25 -11.22 8.10
N GLU A 25 5.73 -12.09 8.98
CA GLU A 25 6.96 -12.85 8.77
C GLU A 25 6.87 -13.79 7.57
N SER A 26 5.71 -14.41 7.30
CA SER A 26 5.54 -15.23 6.10
C SER A 26 5.69 -14.43 4.81
N VAL A 27 5.14 -13.20 4.75
CA VAL A 27 5.32 -12.32 3.59
C VAL A 27 6.80 -12.01 3.33
N TYR A 28 7.58 -11.71 4.38
CA TYR A 28 9.03 -11.51 4.22
C TYR A 28 9.74 -12.77 3.73
N GLN A 29 9.36 -13.94 4.26
CA GLN A 29 9.96 -15.22 3.88
C GLN A 29 9.66 -15.58 2.42
N ASP A 30 8.42 -15.39 1.98
CA ASP A 30 7.98 -15.67 0.60
C ASP A 30 8.62 -14.70 -0.40
N ALA A 31 8.87 -13.45 0.02
CA ALA A 31 9.66 -12.50 -0.74
C ALA A 31 11.18 -12.82 -0.74
N GLY A 32 11.63 -13.79 0.07
CA GLY A 32 13.03 -14.17 0.23
C GLY A 32 13.86 -13.17 1.03
N VAL A 33 13.23 -12.40 1.92
CA VAL A 33 13.85 -11.42 2.80
C VAL A 33 14.27 -12.10 4.10
N THR A 34 15.58 -12.13 4.35
CA THR A 34 16.15 -12.77 5.55
C THR A 34 16.50 -11.78 6.66
N SER A 35 16.54 -10.47 6.35
CA SER A 35 16.85 -9.43 7.31
C SER A 35 16.16 -8.12 6.95
N ILE A 36 15.13 -7.76 7.72
CA ILE A 36 14.33 -6.54 7.54
C ILE A 36 15.22 -5.28 7.53
N LYS A 37 16.23 -5.23 8.41
CA LYS A 37 17.13 -4.07 8.55
C LYS A 37 18.11 -3.86 7.40
N ASN A 38 18.34 -4.89 6.60
CA ASN A 38 19.28 -4.86 5.48
C ASN A 38 18.56 -4.98 4.13
N MET A 39 17.26 -4.69 4.09
CA MET A 39 16.49 -4.72 2.86
C MET A 39 17.00 -3.70 1.85
N ASN A 40 16.87 -4.02 0.59
CA ASN A 40 17.12 -3.10 -0.53
C ASN A 40 15.87 -2.97 -1.42
N ILE A 41 15.97 -2.15 -2.46
CA ILE A 41 14.85 -1.86 -3.37
C ILE A 41 14.32 -3.13 -4.08
N ASN A 42 15.18 -4.08 -4.43
CA ASN A 42 14.72 -5.33 -5.05
C ASN A 42 13.95 -6.21 -4.04
N ASP A 43 14.18 -6.04 -2.74
CA ASP A 43 13.41 -6.72 -1.71
C ASP A 43 12.00 -6.14 -1.61
N SER A 44 11.85 -4.81 -1.72
CA SER A 44 10.53 -4.17 -1.78
C SER A 44 9.72 -4.61 -2.99
N ASP A 45 10.32 -4.72 -4.18
CA ASP A 45 9.59 -5.14 -5.38
C ASP A 45 9.07 -6.59 -5.25
N ARG A 46 9.87 -7.46 -4.61
CA ARG A 46 9.45 -8.84 -4.31
C ARG A 46 8.33 -8.89 -3.27
N ILE A 47 8.40 -8.08 -2.22
CA ILE A 47 7.32 -7.97 -1.23
C ILE A 47 6.03 -7.50 -1.88
N LEU A 48 6.08 -6.45 -2.70
CA LEU A 48 4.92 -5.94 -3.42
C LEU A 48 4.31 -7.02 -4.33
N SER A 49 5.16 -7.82 -4.98
CA SER A 49 4.71 -8.96 -5.77
C SER A 49 3.99 -10.03 -4.93
N VAL A 50 4.47 -10.33 -3.72
CA VAL A 50 3.80 -11.27 -2.80
C VAL A 50 2.47 -10.72 -2.32
N LEU A 51 2.44 -9.46 -1.87
CA LEU A 51 1.23 -8.79 -1.41
C LEU A 51 0.15 -8.75 -2.50
N ALA A 52 0.53 -8.47 -3.75
CA ALA A 52 -0.37 -8.50 -4.90
C ALA A 52 -0.90 -9.91 -5.18
N GLN A 53 -0.04 -10.94 -5.14
CA GLN A 53 -0.46 -12.34 -5.35
C GLN A 53 -1.44 -12.81 -4.28
N GLU A 54 -1.26 -12.36 -3.04
CA GLU A 54 -2.15 -12.67 -1.92
C GLU A 54 -3.41 -11.80 -1.90
N GLN A 55 -3.55 -10.82 -2.81
CA GLN A 55 -4.62 -9.81 -2.81
C GLN A 55 -4.74 -9.16 -1.42
N ALA A 56 -3.61 -8.73 -0.88
CA ALA A 56 -3.53 -8.14 0.45
C ALA A 56 -4.38 -6.86 0.52
N THR A 57 -5.23 -6.76 1.55
CA THR A 57 -6.09 -5.58 1.71
C THR A 57 -5.29 -4.35 2.13
N PRO A 58 -5.82 -3.12 1.91
CA PRO A 58 -5.15 -1.89 2.31
C PRO A 58 -4.79 -1.88 3.81
N GLU A 59 -5.71 -2.35 4.67
CA GLU A 59 -5.49 -2.46 6.12
C GLU A 59 -4.32 -3.37 6.46
N PHE A 60 -4.22 -4.51 5.76
CA PHE A 60 -3.14 -5.47 5.96
C PHE A 60 -1.81 -4.86 5.56
N ILE A 61 -1.73 -4.19 4.40
CA ILE A 61 -0.51 -3.55 3.91
C ILE A 61 -0.07 -2.44 4.89
N ARG A 62 -0.99 -1.62 5.40
CA ARG A 62 -0.68 -0.62 6.44
C ARG A 62 -0.10 -1.26 7.69
N GLY A 63 -0.72 -2.32 8.20
CA GLY A 63 -0.22 -3.06 9.37
C GLY A 63 1.16 -3.68 9.13
N PHE A 64 1.36 -4.29 7.96
CA PHE A 64 2.62 -4.89 7.54
C PHE A 64 3.75 -3.85 7.47
N LEU A 65 3.50 -2.69 6.85
CA LEU A 65 4.48 -1.60 6.75
C LEU A 65 4.75 -0.97 8.12
N ALA A 66 3.73 -0.82 8.96
CA ALA A 66 3.88 -0.29 10.31
C ALA A 66 4.72 -1.23 11.18
N HIS A 67 4.49 -2.54 11.09
CA HIS A 67 5.33 -3.54 11.74
C HIS A 67 6.77 -3.48 11.20
N GLY A 68 6.96 -3.44 9.89
CA GLY A 68 8.27 -3.30 9.26
C GLY A 68 9.04 -2.05 9.72
N TRP A 69 8.35 -0.92 9.83
CA TRP A 69 8.91 0.31 10.40
C TRP A 69 9.38 0.12 11.85
N GLN A 70 8.59 -0.54 12.70
CA GLN A 70 9.00 -0.87 14.07
C GLN A 70 10.24 -1.79 14.12
N GLN A 71 10.37 -2.70 13.16
CA GLN A 71 11.53 -3.62 13.05
C GLN A 71 12.77 -2.96 12.42
N GLY A 72 12.61 -1.78 11.83
CA GLY A 72 13.70 -0.97 11.28
C GLY A 72 13.98 -1.24 9.80
N ILE A 73 12.95 -1.36 8.96
CA ILE A 73 13.12 -1.27 7.50
C ILE A 73 13.88 0.03 7.15
N PRO A 74 14.85 -0.01 6.22
CA PRO A 74 15.50 1.19 5.71
C PRO A 74 14.52 2.20 5.10
N VAL A 75 14.69 3.48 5.40
CA VAL A 75 13.75 4.54 5.00
C VAL A 75 13.59 4.61 3.47
N GLU A 76 14.68 4.42 2.73
CA GLU A 76 14.69 4.41 1.28
C GLU A 76 13.81 3.30 0.67
N VAL A 77 13.74 2.14 1.34
CA VAL A 77 12.89 1.02 0.93
C VAL A 77 11.42 1.34 1.19
N VAL A 78 11.12 1.91 2.37
CA VAL A 78 9.76 2.38 2.69
C VAL A 78 9.30 3.44 1.70
N GLN A 79 10.15 4.41 1.38
CA GLN A 79 9.86 5.45 0.40
C GLN A 79 9.59 4.87 -0.99
N HIS A 80 10.38 3.88 -1.42
CA HIS A 80 10.15 3.21 -2.69
C HIS A 80 8.78 2.51 -2.71
N ILE A 81 8.44 1.77 -1.66
CA ILE A 81 7.13 1.11 -1.53
C ILE A 81 5.99 2.16 -1.58
N LEU A 82 6.05 3.18 -0.74
CA LEU A 82 4.98 4.18 -0.60
C LEU A 82 4.78 5.06 -1.85
N ASN A 83 5.82 5.24 -2.67
CA ASN A 83 5.75 6.00 -3.91
C ASN A 83 5.45 5.14 -5.14
N SER A 84 5.35 3.82 -4.97
CA SER A 84 5.00 2.93 -6.07
C SER A 84 3.54 3.08 -6.47
N ASP A 85 3.26 2.91 -7.76
CA ASP A 85 1.93 2.86 -8.36
C ASP A 85 1.76 1.43 -8.86
N GLN A 86 1.02 0.61 -8.10
CA GLN A 86 1.00 -0.85 -8.25
C GLN A 86 0.06 -1.32 -9.37
N ASP A 87 -1.03 -0.59 -9.59
CA ASP A 87 -2.05 -0.89 -10.60
C ASP A 87 -1.94 -0.02 -11.87
N GLY A 88 -1.12 1.04 -11.82
CA GLY A 88 -0.85 1.93 -12.94
C GLY A 88 -1.94 2.99 -13.15
N ASP A 89 -2.77 3.28 -12.15
CA ASP A 89 -3.85 4.25 -12.23
C ASP A 89 -3.39 5.71 -12.04
N GLY A 90 -2.11 5.90 -11.67
CA GLY A 90 -1.48 7.19 -11.42
C GLY A 90 -1.53 7.66 -9.97
N ARG A 91 -2.04 6.83 -9.05
CA ARG A 91 -1.97 7.05 -7.60
C ARG A 91 -0.80 6.26 -7.03
N THR A 92 -0.22 6.82 -5.98
CA THR A 92 0.81 6.09 -5.24
C THR A 92 0.17 5.25 -4.15
N LEU A 93 0.83 4.16 -3.75
CA LEU A 93 0.42 3.32 -2.64
C LEU A 93 0.15 4.13 -1.37
N ALA A 94 0.93 5.18 -1.09
CA ALA A 94 0.65 6.07 0.04
C ALA A 94 -0.71 6.80 -0.07
N GLN A 95 -1.10 7.24 -1.26
CA GLN A 95 -2.39 7.90 -1.48
C GLN A 95 -3.52 6.90 -1.26
N GLU A 96 -3.40 5.71 -1.82
CA GLU A 96 -4.38 4.63 -1.69
C GLU A 96 -4.53 4.20 -0.23
N LEU A 97 -3.42 3.98 0.47
CA LEU A 97 -3.43 3.52 1.86
C LEU A 97 -3.87 4.60 2.86
N PHE A 98 -3.44 5.86 2.71
CA PHE A 98 -3.66 6.87 3.76
C PHE A 98 -4.71 7.91 3.42
N THR A 99 -5.11 8.03 2.15
CA THR A 99 -6.05 9.06 1.69
C THR A 99 -7.35 8.46 1.16
N ASP A 100 -7.26 7.53 0.21
CA ASP A 100 -8.42 7.06 -0.55
C ASP A 100 -9.08 5.83 0.08
N GLY A 101 -8.29 4.95 0.70
CA GLY A 101 -8.74 3.64 1.16
C GLY A 101 -9.14 2.70 0.02
N SER A 102 -8.59 2.91 -1.18
CA SER A 102 -8.75 2.09 -2.37
C SER A 102 -7.86 0.84 -2.31
N ASP A 103 -8.16 -0.15 -3.14
CA ASP A 103 -7.35 -1.37 -3.29
C ASP A 103 -6.11 -1.07 -4.13
N PRO A 104 -4.88 -1.22 -3.60
CA PRO A 104 -3.68 -0.88 -4.35
C PRO A 104 -3.38 -1.76 -5.56
N PHE A 105 -4.07 -2.88 -5.73
CA PHE A 105 -3.79 -3.83 -6.80
C PHE A 105 -4.91 -3.90 -7.84
N GLU A 106 -5.95 -3.08 -7.70
CA GLU A 106 -7.04 -2.99 -8.66
C GLU A 106 -7.25 -1.54 -9.11
N PRO A 107 -7.19 -1.25 -10.43
CA PRO A 107 -7.45 0.08 -10.96
C PRO A 107 -8.75 0.64 -10.40
N ASP A 108 -8.65 1.78 -9.72
CA ASP A 108 -9.82 2.57 -9.35
C ASP A 108 -10.58 2.86 -10.65
N GLN A 109 -11.71 2.17 -10.85
CA GLN A 109 -12.52 2.45 -12.02
C GLN A 109 -12.87 3.93 -11.93
N PRO A 110 -12.60 4.74 -12.98
CA PRO A 110 -13.15 6.07 -12.99
C PRO A 110 -14.64 5.87 -12.83
N GLN A 111 -15.22 6.35 -11.72
CA GLN A 111 -16.66 6.46 -11.60
C GLN A 111 -17.04 7.16 -12.89
N ARG A 112 -17.64 6.41 -13.82
CA ARG A 112 -18.12 6.96 -15.08
C ARG A 112 -19.10 8.01 -14.61
N GLN A 113 -18.65 9.27 -14.59
CA GLN A 113 -19.51 10.41 -14.54
C GLN A 113 -20.35 10.20 -15.78
N PHE A 114 -21.52 9.59 -15.60
CA PHE A 114 -22.60 9.68 -16.54
C PHE A 114 -22.77 11.19 -16.67
N ARG A 115 -22.19 11.76 -17.74
CA ARG A 115 -22.62 13.02 -18.29
C ARG A 115 -24.07 12.79 -18.65
N SER A 116 -24.94 12.97 -17.66
CA SER A 116 -26.35 13.24 -17.85
C SER A 116 -26.36 14.57 -18.57
N GLY A 117 -26.19 14.50 -19.89
CA GLY A 117 -26.49 15.57 -20.80
C GLY A 117 -27.97 15.84 -20.66
N ARG A 118 -28.33 16.69 -19.70
CA ARG A 118 -29.46 17.59 -19.83
C ARG A 118 -29.18 18.44 -21.07
N THR A 119 -29.78 18.04 -22.18
CA THR A 119 -30.26 18.99 -23.17
C THR A 119 -31.77 18.85 -23.21
N LYS A 120 -32.42 19.67 -22.37
CA LYS A 120 -33.74 20.21 -22.68
C LYS A 120 -33.64 21.05 -23.95
N GLU A 121 -34.69 20.98 -24.75
CA GLU A 121 -35.12 21.94 -25.78
C GLU A 121 -34.27 22.01 -27.06
N LEU A 122 -34.86 21.63 -28.20
CA LEU A 122 -35.57 22.63 -29.01
C LEU A 122 -36.66 21.96 -29.86
N GLU A 123 -37.84 22.58 -29.82
CA GLU A 123 -38.93 22.43 -30.76
C GLU A 123 -38.46 22.57 -32.22
N LEU A 124 -39.01 21.75 -33.11
CA LEU A 124 -39.57 22.11 -34.43
C LEU A 124 -40.23 20.89 -35.08
#